data_AF-A0A7V9TE52-F1
#
_entry.id   AF-A0A7V9TE52-F1
#
_cell.length_a   1.000
_cell.length_b   1.000
_cell.length_c   1.000
_cell.angle_alpha   90.00
_cell.angle_beta   90.00
_cell.angle_gamma   90.00
#
_symmetry.space_group_name_H-M   'P 1'
#
loop_
_entity.id
_entity.type
_entity.pdbx_description
1 polymer ?
#
loop_
_entity_poly.entity_id
_entity_poly.type
_entity_poly.pdbx_seq_one_letter_code
_entity_poly.pdbx_strand_id
1 'polypeptide(L)'
;REQQLRDTLRGMREAIKEFRRDAVGVQCGTGGATTLPQGQPGTGVVAPPIDPRSKVMISDCTIFKVENPDHYPPTLETLVEGVNIIPRGVPLSGSTEGNATDNKLLSTRKKVYLRAIPIDPTTGKAEWDLRSSYDEADASDWGGENVFDVRSKSSGTALNGEKYADW
;
A
#
# COMPACT_ATOMS: atom_id res chain seq x y z
N ARG A 1 0.05 -11.38 25.74
CA ARG A 1 -0.97 -11.47 24.67
C ARG A 1 -1.37 -10.08 24.16
N GLU A 2 -1.79 -9.15 25.03
CA GLU A 2 -2.13 -7.77 24.60
C GLU A 2 -1.00 -7.04 23.88
N GLN A 3 0.22 -7.06 24.44
CA GLN A 3 1.37 -6.43 23.81
C GLN A 3 1.67 -7.03 22.42
N GLN A 4 1.60 -8.36 22.31
CA GLN A 4 1.77 -9.05 21.03
C GLN A 4 0.70 -8.63 20.03
N LEU A 5 -0.56 -8.50 20.45
CA LEU A 5 -1.63 -8.03 19.57
C LEU A 5 -1.33 -6.63 19.04
N ARG A 6 -0.91 -5.71 19.92
CA ARG A 6 -0.55 -4.34 19.53
C ARG A 6 0.63 -4.31 18.56
N ASP A 7 1.64 -5.13 18.79
CA ASP A 7 2.80 -5.21 17.90
C ASP A 7 2.45 -5.85 16.55
N THR A 8 1.58 -6.85 16.54
CA THR A 8 1.04 -7.46 15.31
C THR A 8 0.23 -6.46 14.50
N LEU A 9 -0.73 -5.77 15.12
CA LEU A 9 -1.54 -4.72 14.47
C LEU A 9 -0.66 -3.59 13.93
N ARG A 10 0.34 -3.16 14.72
CA ARG A 10 1.32 -2.15 14.30
C ARG A 10 2.05 -2.60 13.03
N GLY A 11 2.58 -3.82 13.00
CA GLY A 11 3.30 -4.34 11.83
C GLY A 11 2.43 -4.41 10.58
N MET A 12 1.17 -4.86 10.72
CA MET A 12 0.22 -4.90 9.60
C MET A 12 -0.12 -3.49 9.08
N ARG A 13 -0.40 -2.55 9.99
CA ARG A 13 -0.69 -1.15 9.63
C ARG A 13 0.52 -0.45 9.01
N GLU A 14 1.73 -0.77 9.45
CA GLU A 14 2.96 -0.26 8.85
C GLU A 14 3.13 -0.79 7.42
N ALA A 15 2.85 -2.07 7.18
CA ALA A 15 2.87 -2.65 5.83
C ALA A 15 1.85 -1.98 4.89
N ILE A 16 0.62 -1.71 5.37
CA ILE A 16 -0.39 -0.98 4.61
C ILE A 16 0.07 0.46 4.29
N LYS A 17 0.64 1.17 5.27
CA LYS A 17 1.17 2.52 5.07
C LYS A 17 2.33 2.55 4.09
N GLU A 18 3.21 1.55 4.15
CA GLU A 18 4.33 1.42 3.21
C GLU A 18 3.82 1.17 1.79
N PHE A 19 2.85 0.28 1.61
CA PHE A 19 2.19 0.06 0.32
C PHE A 19 1.57 1.35 -0.22
N ARG A 20 0.76 2.06 0.58
CA ARG A 20 0.12 3.32 0.14
C ARG A 20 1.17 4.35 -0.28
N ARG A 21 2.27 4.45 0.46
CA ARG A 21 3.39 5.34 0.11
C ARG A 21 3.99 4.98 -1.26
N ASP A 22 4.19 3.70 -1.51
CA ASP A 22 4.71 3.20 -2.77
C ASP A 22 3.65 3.13 -3.88
N ALA A 23 2.39 3.45 -3.59
CA ALA A 23 1.31 3.59 -4.56
C ALA A 23 1.09 5.05 -5.04
N VAL A 24 1.71 6.03 -4.38
CA VAL A 24 1.57 7.46 -4.75
C VAL A 24 2.21 7.73 -6.13
N GLY A 25 1.42 8.14 -7.12
CA GLY A 25 1.92 8.42 -8.47
C GLY A 25 1.94 7.22 -9.41
N VAL A 26 1.33 6.10 -8.99
CA VAL A 26 0.98 5.00 -9.90
C VAL A 26 0.08 5.54 -11.01
N GLN A 27 0.39 5.22 -12.26
CA GLN A 27 -0.40 5.61 -13.43
C GLN A 27 -1.11 4.39 -14.01
N CYS A 28 -2.32 4.10 -13.53
CA CYS A 28 -3.16 3.03 -14.06
C CYS A 28 -4.35 3.63 -14.80
N GLY A 29 -4.20 3.87 -16.11
CA GLY A 29 -5.28 4.37 -16.97
C GLY A 29 -4.84 5.14 -18.20
N THR A 30 -4.94 4.48 -19.37
CA THR A 30 -5.08 4.98 -20.76
C THR A 30 -4.34 6.27 -21.18
N GLY A 31 -3.26 6.08 -21.95
CA GLY A 31 -2.99 6.95 -23.11
C GLY A 31 -2.47 8.36 -22.87
N GLY A 32 -1.98 8.68 -21.68
CA GLY A 32 -1.19 9.89 -21.45
C GLY A 32 0.28 9.59 -21.63
N ALA A 33 0.88 10.10 -22.70
CA ALA A 33 2.33 10.21 -22.82
C ALA A 33 2.94 10.74 -21.50
N THR A 34 4.21 10.40 -21.27
CA THR A 34 5.10 11.13 -20.37
C THR A 34 5.04 12.63 -20.69
N THR A 35 4.09 13.31 -20.07
CA THR A 35 4.25 14.69 -19.71
C THR A 35 4.57 14.66 -18.22
N LEU A 36 5.87 14.53 -17.93
CA LEU A 36 6.41 15.53 -17.00
C LEU A 36 5.85 16.87 -17.51
N PRO A 37 5.22 17.71 -16.68
CA PRO A 37 4.82 19.03 -17.15
C PRO A 37 6.11 19.73 -17.58
N GLN A 38 6.37 19.70 -18.89
CA GLN A 38 7.36 20.54 -19.53
C GLN A 38 6.81 21.93 -19.29
N GLY A 39 7.48 22.67 -18.40
CA GLY A 39 6.96 23.89 -17.82
C GLY A 39 6.38 24.81 -18.88
N GLN A 40 5.04 24.86 -18.93
CA GLN A 40 4.31 25.94 -19.55
C GLN A 40 4.13 26.99 -18.44
N PRO A 41 4.62 28.22 -18.63
CA PRO A 41 4.59 29.23 -17.58
C PRO A 41 3.13 29.63 -17.36
N GLY A 42 2.49 29.13 -16.30
CA GLY A 42 1.20 29.68 -15.87
C GLY A 42 0.20 28.77 -15.16
N THR A 43 0.33 27.44 -15.18
CA THR A 43 -0.63 26.55 -14.50
C THR A 43 0.11 25.51 -13.68
N GLY A 44 0.34 25.80 -12.40
CA GLY A 44 1.06 24.94 -11.47
C GLY A 44 0.29 23.68 -11.11
N VAL A 45 0.43 22.63 -11.92
CA VAL A 45 0.05 21.28 -11.50
C VAL A 45 1.12 20.82 -10.51
N VAL A 46 0.85 20.98 -9.22
CA VAL A 46 1.73 20.53 -8.15
C VAL A 46 1.72 19.01 -8.17
N ALA A 47 2.84 18.39 -8.59
CA ALA A 47 3.01 16.95 -8.45
C ALA A 47 2.79 16.57 -6.97
N PRO A 48 2.06 15.48 -6.67
CA PRO A 48 1.76 15.14 -5.30
C PRO A 48 3.07 15.00 -4.50
N PRO A 49 3.13 15.52 -3.27
CA PRO A 49 4.34 15.47 -2.47
C PRO A 49 4.75 14.00 -2.25
N ILE A 50 5.90 13.61 -2.79
CA ILE A 50 6.44 12.26 -2.65
C ILE A 50 7.14 12.16 -1.30
N ASP A 51 6.76 11.19 -0.49
CA ASP A 51 7.43 10.92 0.80
C ASP A 51 8.89 10.48 0.53
N PRO A 52 9.90 11.09 1.15
CA PRO A 52 11.32 10.74 0.96
C PRO A 52 11.65 9.28 1.33
N ARG A 53 10.78 8.59 2.10
CA ARG A 53 10.90 7.16 2.40
C ARG A 53 10.51 6.26 1.21
N SER A 54 9.76 6.77 0.23
CA SER A 54 9.34 6.02 -0.95
C SER A 54 10.47 6.00 -1.97
N LYS A 55 11.30 4.96 -1.93
CA LYS A 55 12.37 4.74 -2.92
C LYS A 55 11.88 4.00 -4.16
N VAL A 56 10.64 3.50 -4.13
CA VAL A 56 10.08 2.63 -5.15
C VAL A 56 8.65 3.03 -5.46
N MET A 57 8.19 2.64 -6.63
CA MET A 57 6.86 2.91 -7.14
C MET A 57 6.25 1.60 -7.61
N ILE A 58 5.01 1.32 -7.21
CA ILE A 58 4.26 0.18 -7.72
C ILE A 58 4.02 0.38 -9.22
N SER A 59 4.28 -0.66 -10.02
CA SER A 59 4.03 -0.68 -11.45
C SER A 59 2.93 -1.67 -11.84
N ASP A 60 2.41 -2.43 -10.87
CA ASP A 60 1.30 -3.33 -11.10
C ASP A 60 -0.02 -2.57 -11.16
N CYS A 61 -0.60 -2.46 -12.35
CA CYS A 61 -1.89 -1.81 -12.53
C CYS A 61 -3.08 -2.76 -12.43
N THR A 62 -2.85 -4.06 -12.39
CA THR A 62 -3.94 -5.04 -12.35
C THR A 62 -4.59 -5.13 -10.97
N ILE A 63 -3.87 -4.68 -9.93
CA ILE A 63 -4.32 -4.70 -8.55
C ILE A 63 -5.24 -3.51 -8.19
N PHE A 64 -5.20 -2.44 -9.00
CA PHE A 64 -6.00 -1.23 -8.76
C PHE A 64 -7.23 -1.25 -9.66
N LYS A 65 -8.39 -1.50 -9.06
CA LYS A 65 -9.68 -1.42 -9.73
C LYS A 65 -10.20 0.02 -9.70
N VAL A 66 -11.20 0.32 -10.55
CA VAL A 66 -11.80 1.66 -10.66
C VAL A 66 -12.46 2.09 -9.35
N GLU A 67 -12.91 1.12 -8.55
CA GLU A 67 -13.55 1.32 -7.25
C GLU A 67 -12.55 1.67 -6.13
N ASN A 68 -11.24 1.60 -6.39
CA ASN A 68 -10.18 1.94 -5.44
C ASN A 68 -9.26 3.05 -5.99
N PRO A 69 -9.76 4.28 -6.19
CA PRO A 69 -8.97 5.42 -6.68
C PRO A 69 -7.90 5.86 -5.67
N ASP A 70 -8.04 5.46 -4.41
CA ASP A 70 -7.09 5.73 -3.33
C ASP A 70 -5.84 4.85 -3.37
N HIS A 71 -5.85 3.78 -4.18
CA HIS A 71 -4.73 2.87 -4.34
C HIS A 71 -4.21 2.29 -3.00
N TYR A 72 -5.11 2.01 -2.05
CA TYR A 72 -4.81 1.14 -0.92
C TYR A 72 -4.68 -0.32 -1.40
N PRO A 73 -4.06 -1.23 -0.63
CA PRO A 73 -4.04 -2.64 -0.99
C PRO A 73 -5.48 -3.16 -1.13
N PRO A 74 -5.83 -3.93 -2.18
CA PRO A 74 -7.18 -4.48 -2.31
C PRO A 74 -7.45 -5.56 -1.24
N THR A 75 -6.44 -6.36 -0.87
CA THR A 75 -6.55 -7.38 0.18
C THR A 75 -5.25 -7.55 0.98
N LEU A 76 -5.29 -8.24 2.13
CA LEU A 76 -4.08 -8.59 2.89
C LEU A 76 -3.17 -9.55 2.13
N GLU A 77 -3.74 -10.42 1.30
CA GLU A 77 -3.00 -11.36 0.46
C GLU A 77 -2.13 -10.60 -0.54
N THR A 78 -2.58 -9.45 -1.05
CA THR A 78 -1.76 -8.62 -1.94
C THR A 78 -0.45 -8.18 -1.28
N LEU A 79 -0.47 -7.91 0.03
CA LEU A 79 0.73 -7.54 0.79
C LEU A 79 1.69 -8.73 0.96
N VAL A 80 1.17 -9.96 1.01
CA VAL A 80 1.94 -11.20 1.18
C VAL A 80 2.48 -11.72 -0.14
N GLU A 81 1.62 -11.79 -1.15
CA GLU A 81 2.00 -12.17 -2.49
C GLU A 81 3.05 -11.18 -3.02
N GLY A 82 2.86 -9.89 -2.75
CA GLY A 82 3.74 -8.81 -3.16
C GLY A 82 3.47 -8.34 -4.58
N VAL A 83 3.90 -7.10 -4.87
CA VAL A 83 3.59 -6.40 -6.11
C VAL A 83 4.84 -6.00 -6.87
N ASN A 84 4.65 -5.79 -8.16
CA ASN A 84 5.68 -5.32 -9.07
C ASN A 84 6.01 -3.84 -8.78
N ILE A 85 7.31 -3.54 -8.66
CA ILE A 85 7.83 -2.19 -8.35
C ILE A 85 8.98 -1.78 -9.28
N ILE A 86 9.13 -0.48 -9.45
CA ILE A 86 10.24 0.20 -10.13
C ILE A 86 10.91 1.20 -9.17
N PRO A 87 12.23 1.42 -9.24
CA PRO A 87 12.90 2.46 -8.44
C PRO A 87 12.39 3.87 -8.77
N ARG A 88 12.16 4.72 -7.75
CA ARG A 88 11.91 6.16 -7.94
C ARG A 88 13.22 6.90 -8.13
N GLY A 89 13.20 7.98 -8.93
CA GLY A 89 14.34 8.89 -9.07
C GLY A 89 15.44 8.41 -10.03
N VAL A 90 15.20 7.35 -10.80
CA VAL A 90 16.01 7.06 -11.99
C VAL A 90 15.59 8.05 -13.09
N PRO A 91 16.47 8.93 -13.59
CA PRO A 91 16.11 9.83 -14.68
C PRO A 91 15.81 9.00 -15.92
N LEU A 92 14.57 9.09 -16.42
CA LEU A 92 14.14 8.47 -17.68
C LEU A 92 14.63 9.27 -18.92
N SER A 93 15.65 10.11 -18.76
CA SER A 93 16.24 10.91 -19.82
C SER A 93 17.72 11.13 -19.54
N GLY A 94 18.55 10.52 -20.37
CA GLY A 94 20.00 10.54 -20.28
C GLY A 94 20.53 9.49 -21.23
N SER A 95 20.74 9.88 -22.47
CA SER A 95 21.49 9.15 -23.48
C SER A 95 22.78 8.56 -22.90
N THR A 96 22.79 7.26 -22.66
CA THR A 96 24.03 6.52 -22.56
C THR A 96 23.93 5.37 -23.54
N GLU A 97 24.77 5.43 -24.56
CA GLU A 97 25.15 4.34 -25.43
C GLU A 97 25.67 3.17 -24.57
N GLY A 98 24.74 2.40 -24.00
CA GLY A 98 24.99 1.21 -23.22
C GLY A 98 24.13 0.10 -23.77
N ASN A 99 24.77 -0.99 -24.18
CA ASN A 99 24.14 -2.19 -24.75
C ASN A 99 22.82 -2.53 -24.04
N ALA A 100 21.77 -2.77 -24.84
CA ALA A 100 20.39 -3.04 -24.41
C ALA A 100 20.20 -4.28 -23.49
N THR A 101 21.29 -4.94 -23.08
CA THR A 101 21.31 -6.15 -22.27
C THR A 101 21.64 -5.94 -20.79
N ASP A 102 22.03 -4.75 -20.34
CA ASP A 102 22.41 -4.47 -18.94
C ASP A 102 21.46 -3.50 -18.20
N ASN A 103 20.21 -3.36 -18.65
CA ASN A 103 19.21 -2.53 -17.98
C ASN A 103 18.56 -3.22 -16.76
N LYS A 104 19.39 -3.75 -15.86
CA LYS A 104 18.98 -4.35 -14.57
C LYS A 104 18.30 -3.33 -13.63
N LEU A 105 18.39 -2.05 -13.95
CA LEU A 105 17.76 -0.92 -13.25
C LEU A 105 16.26 -0.75 -13.58
N LEU A 106 15.81 -1.23 -14.73
CA LEU A 106 14.39 -1.24 -15.13
C LEU A 106 13.71 -2.58 -14.86
N SER A 107 14.42 -3.55 -14.29
CA SER A 107 13.83 -4.83 -13.92
C SER A 107 12.78 -4.59 -12.84
N THR A 108 11.52 -4.78 -13.21
CA THR A 108 10.40 -4.92 -12.30
C THR A 108 10.79 -5.90 -11.20
N ARG A 109 10.95 -5.40 -9.97
CA ARG A 109 11.22 -6.24 -8.81
C ARG A 109 9.91 -6.50 -8.08
N LYS A 110 9.79 -7.69 -7.49
CA LYS A 110 8.65 -8.01 -6.64
C LYS A 110 8.93 -7.56 -5.21
N LYS A 111 8.09 -6.69 -4.66
CA LYS A 111 8.18 -6.23 -3.26
C LYS A 111 7.05 -6.85 -2.44
N VAL A 112 7.43 -7.52 -1.36
CA VAL A 112 6.52 -8.13 -0.37
C VAL A 112 6.50 -7.24 0.87
N TYR A 113 5.31 -6.87 1.34
CA TYR A 113 5.12 -5.99 2.50
C TYR A 113 4.85 -6.78 3.78
N LEU A 114 4.29 -7.99 3.67
CA LEU A 114 4.09 -8.93 4.78
C LEU A 114 4.69 -10.29 4.43
N ARG A 115 5.43 -10.92 5.36
CA ARG A 115 5.97 -12.27 5.12
C ARG A 115 4.91 -13.36 5.13
N ALA A 116 3.87 -13.15 5.94
CA ALA A 116 2.66 -13.95 6.03
C ALA A 116 1.61 -13.09 6.75
N ILE A 117 0.33 -13.46 6.63
CA ILE A 117 -0.71 -12.88 7.49
C ILE A 117 -0.49 -13.42 8.91
N PRO A 118 -0.21 -12.57 9.90
CA PRO A 118 0.05 -13.02 11.25
C PRO A 118 -1.23 -13.58 11.90
N ILE A 119 -1.04 -14.50 12.85
CA ILE A 119 -2.12 -15.03 13.67
C ILE A 119 -2.41 -14.03 14.79
N ASP A 120 -3.69 -13.70 15.00
CA ASP A 120 -4.13 -12.89 16.13
C ASP A 120 -3.84 -13.66 17.44
N PRO A 121 -2.99 -13.13 18.34
CA PRO A 121 -2.59 -13.83 19.57
C PRO A 121 -3.71 -13.93 20.62
N THR A 122 -4.83 -13.25 20.42
CA THR A 122 -6.01 -13.31 21.30
C THR A 122 -7.04 -14.32 20.81
N THR A 123 -7.31 -14.39 19.50
CA THR A 123 -8.26 -15.36 18.92
C THR A 123 -7.60 -16.67 18.49
N GLY A 124 -6.29 -16.67 18.28
CA GLY A 124 -5.53 -17.82 17.78
C GLY A 124 -5.72 -18.11 16.29
N LYS A 125 -6.35 -17.19 15.54
CA LYS A 125 -6.64 -17.35 14.10
C LYS A 125 -6.00 -16.22 13.29
N ALA A 126 -5.67 -16.48 12.02
CA ALA A 126 -5.25 -15.44 11.07
C ALA A 126 -6.46 -14.72 10.45
N GLU A 127 -7.51 -14.49 11.24
CA GLU A 127 -8.75 -13.83 10.82
C GLU A 127 -8.78 -12.44 11.45
N TRP A 128 -8.72 -11.42 10.60
CA TRP A 128 -8.73 -10.03 11.01
C TRP A 128 -10.01 -9.35 10.53
N ASP A 129 -10.40 -8.29 11.23
CA ASP A 129 -11.45 -7.39 10.79
C ASP A 129 -10.80 -6.29 9.95
N LEU A 130 -11.35 -6.02 8.77
CA LEU A 130 -10.77 -5.12 7.79
C LEU A 130 -11.67 -3.91 7.64
N ARG A 131 -11.08 -2.76 7.35
CA ARG A 131 -11.81 -1.54 7.03
C ARG A 131 -11.31 -0.94 5.74
N SER A 132 -12.25 -0.49 4.91
CA SER A 132 -11.98 0.29 3.71
C SER A 132 -11.78 1.76 4.06
N SER A 133 -11.20 2.52 3.14
CA SER A 133 -11.11 3.98 3.28
C SER A 133 -12.45 4.70 3.12
N TYR A 134 -13.48 4.00 2.64
CA TYR A 134 -14.82 4.53 2.40
C TYR A 134 -15.84 4.09 3.44
N ASP A 135 -15.46 3.18 4.34
CA ASP A 135 -16.29 2.73 5.44
C ASP A 135 -16.48 3.85 6.47
N GLU A 136 -17.68 3.92 7.04
CA GLU A 136 -18.00 4.83 8.14
C GLU A 136 -17.14 4.54 9.38
N ALA A 137 -16.99 5.54 10.25
CA ALA A 137 -16.15 5.43 11.45
C ALA A 137 -16.60 4.30 12.40
N ASP A 138 -17.88 3.96 12.41
CA ASP A 138 -18.50 2.90 13.22
C ASP A 138 -18.94 1.67 12.39
N ALA A 139 -18.49 1.56 11.14
CA ALA A 139 -18.79 0.41 10.29
C ALA A 139 -18.39 -0.91 10.99
N SER A 140 -19.33 -1.86 10.96
CA SER A 140 -19.20 -3.21 11.54
C SER A 140 -18.75 -4.25 10.52
N ASP A 141 -18.83 -3.91 9.24
CA ASP A 141 -18.52 -4.77 8.11
C ASP A 141 -17.55 -4.04 7.17
N TRP A 142 -16.79 -4.81 6.42
CA TRP A 142 -15.81 -4.30 5.46
C TRP A 142 -16.45 -4.05 4.08
N GLY A 143 -16.30 -2.84 3.54
CA GLY A 143 -16.81 -2.48 2.21
C GLY A 143 -16.18 -3.27 1.04
N GLY A 144 -14.95 -3.77 1.22
CA GLY A 144 -14.29 -4.65 0.25
C GLY A 144 -13.56 -3.95 -0.90
N GLU A 145 -13.57 -2.61 -0.96
CA GLU A 145 -12.87 -1.84 -1.99
C GLU A 145 -11.36 -1.87 -1.80
N ASN A 146 -10.93 -1.75 -0.54
CA ASN A 146 -9.52 -1.76 -0.14
C ASN A 146 -9.33 -2.04 1.35
N VAL A 147 -8.08 -2.27 1.75
CA VAL A 147 -7.64 -2.43 3.13
C VAL A 147 -6.94 -1.15 3.59
N PHE A 148 -7.69 -0.30 4.28
CA PHE A 148 -7.22 0.92 4.92
C PHE A 148 -6.70 0.67 6.34
N ASP A 149 -7.46 -0.10 7.12
CA ASP A 149 -7.14 -0.45 8.50
C ASP A 149 -7.47 -1.92 8.81
N VAL A 150 -6.86 -2.43 9.87
CA VAL A 150 -7.01 -3.81 10.35
C VAL A 150 -7.20 -3.79 11.85
N ARG A 151 -8.15 -4.59 12.34
CA ARG A 151 -8.50 -4.73 13.76
C ARG A 151 -8.66 -6.19 14.17
N SER A 152 -8.61 -6.45 15.47
CA SER A 152 -8.82 -7.80 16.01
C SER A 152 -10.31 -8.19 15.94
N LYS A 153 -10.60 -9.44 15.58
CA LYS A 153 -11.95 -10.02 15.70
C LYS A 153 -12.29 -10.50 17.12
N SER A 154 -11.42 -10.24 18.09
CA SER A 154 -11.61 -10.68 19.46
C SER A 154 -12.75 -9.92 20.14
N SER A 155 -13.68 -10.67 20.74
CA SER A 155 -14.71 -10.13 21.64
C SER A 155 -14.17 -9.80 23.04
N GLY A 156 -12.87 -10.04 23.28
CA GLY A 156 -12.23 -9.77 24.55
C GLY A 156 -12.06 -8.29 24.86
N THR A 157 -11.90 -8.01 26.14
CA THR A 157 -11.58 -6.67 26.66
C THR A 157 -10.16 -6.72 27.24
N ALA A 158 -9.42 -5.66 26.99
CA ALA A 158 -8.10 -5.47 27.55
C ALA A 158 -8.15 -5.06 29.03
N LEU A 159 -7.01 -5.15 29.69
CA LEU A 159 -6.85 -4.77 31.10
C LEU A 159 -7.21 -3.30 31.38
N ASN A 160 -7.12 -2.42 30.38
CA ASN A 160 -7.50 -1.01 30.49
C ASN A 160 -9.00 -0.75 30.24
N GLY A 161 -9.80 -1.78 29.97
CA GLY A 161 -11.24 -1.67 29.71
C GLY A 161 -11.62 -1.42 28.24
N GLU A 162 -10.65 -1.24 27.34
CA GLU A 162 -10.92 -1.12 25.90
C GLU A 162 -11.15 -2.50 25.26
N LYS A 163 -12.02 -2.58 24.26
CA LYS A 163 -12.19 -3.83 23.51
C LYS A 163 -11.04 -4.00 22.53
N TYR A 164 -10.58 -5.24 22.34
CA TYR A 164 -9.55 -5.52 21.33
C TYR A 164 -10.02 -5.20 19.90
N ALA A 165 -11.33 -5.25 19.64
CA ALA A 165 -11.93 -4.87 18.38
C ALA A 165 -11.86 -3.36 18.08
N ASP A 166 -11.60 -2.52 19.09
CA ASP A 166 -11.43 -1.07 18.92
C ASP A 166 -9.96 -0.68 18.71
N TRP A 167 -9.03 -1.64 18.78
CA TRP A 167 -7.58 -1.42 18.70
C TRP A 167 -7.03 -1.38 17.30
#